data_AF-A0A1K1N9G9-F1
#
_entry.id   AF-A0A1K1N9G9-F1
#
_cell.length_a   1.000
_cell.length_b   1.000
_cell.length_c   1.000
_cell.angle_alpha   90.00
_cell.angle_beta   90.00
_cell.angle_gamma   90.00
#
_symmetry.space_group_name_H-M   'P 1'
#
loop_
_entity.id
_entity.type
_entity.pdbx_description
1 polymer ?
#
loop_
_entity_poly.entity_id
_entity_poly.type
_entity_poly.pdbx_seq_one_letter_code
_entity_poly.pdbx_strand_id
1 'polypeptide(L)' 'MAETKITMLTIKEAAALVDGLTEYRIRELCKSGQLPCFRAGKKYLINKDILYKFLSNNLSVQ' A
#
# COMPACT_ATOMS: atom_id res chain seq x y z
N MET A 1 9.65 25.17 2.71
CA MET A 1 10.09 23.86 3.24
C MET A 1 8.85 22.98 3.28
N ALA A 2 8.68 22.06 2.32
CA ALA A 2 7.51 21.20 2.33
C ALA A 2 7.66 20.19 3.47
N GLU A 3 6.78 20.24 4.47
CA GLU A 3 6.68 19.19 5.48
C GLU A 3 6.44 17.86 4.77
N THR A 4 7.41 16.95 4.85
CA THR A 4 7.27 15.59 4.30
C THR A 4 6.32 14.80 5.21
N LYS A 5 5.02 15.07 5.08
CA LYS A 5 3.99 14.41 5.86
C LYS A 5 3.83 12.98 5.36
N ILE A 6 4.37 12.03 6.12
CA ILE A 6 4.21 10.61 5.85
C ILE A 6 2.74 10.24 6.02
N THR A 7 2.07 9.92 4.91
CA THR A 7 0.66 9.51 4.93
C THR A 7 0.59 7.99 4.94
N MET A 8 0.17 7.44 6.07
CA MET A 8 -0.04 6.00 6.24
C MET A 8 -1.51 5.65 6.02
N LEU A 9 -1.76 4.63 5.23
CA LEU A 9 -3.07 4.13 4.86
C LEU A 9 -3.31 2.76 5.48
N THR A 10 -4.52 2.52 5.96
CA THR A 10 -4.97 1.17 6.28
C THR A 10 -5.21 0.36 4.99
N ILE A 11 -5.31 -0.97 5.12
CA ILE A 11 -5.66 -1.85 3.99
C ILE A 11 -6.94 -1.39 3.27
N LYS A 12 -7.94 -0.92 4.03
CA LYS A 12 -9.22 -0.46 3.46
C LYS A 12 -9.07 0.79 2.63
N GLU A 13 -8.35 1.78 3.17
CA GLU A 13 -8.08 3.03 2.47
C GLU A 13 -7.21 2.80 1.23
N ALA A 14 -6.23 1.91 1.33
CA ALA A 14 -5.39 1.51 0.20
C ALA A 14 -6.20 0.84 -0.91
N ALA A 15 -7.16 -0.03 -0.57
CA ALA A 15 -8.05 -0.69 -1.54
C ALA A 15 -9.00 0.33 -2.20
N ALA A 16 -9.55 1.25 -1.42
CA ALA A 16 -10.42 2.31 -1.95
C ALA A 16 -9.68 3.31 -2.85
N LEU A 17 -8.35 3.38 -2.74
CA LEU A 17 -7.50 4.28 -3.53
C LEU A 17 -7.15 3.72 -4.92
N VAL A 18 -7.27 2.41 -5.11
CA VAL A 18 -6.80 1.72 -6.31
C VAL A 18 -7.95 0.88 -6.86
N ASP A 19 -8.61 1.40 -7.88
CA ASP A 19 -9.67 0.67 -8.57
C ASP A 19 -9.11 -0.63 -9.16
N GLY A 20 -9.79 -1.74 -8.87
CA GLY A 20 -9.39 -3.09 -9.28
C GLY A 20 -8.54 -3.87 -8.27
N LEU A 21 -8.06 -3.26 -7.17
CA LEU A 21 -7.40 -3.99 -6.09
C LEU A 21 -8.33 -4.25 -4.90
N THR A 22 -8.52 -5.52 -4.54
CA THR A 22 -9.33 -5.88 -3.37
C THR A 22 -8.52 -5.77 -2.07
N GLU A 23 -9.20 -5.52 -0.95
CA GLU A 23 -8.59 -5.56 0.39
C GLU A 23 -7.85 -6.87 0.66
N TYR A 24 -8.40 -7.99 0.15
CA TYR A 24 -7.79 -9.30 0.28
C TYR A 24 -6.42 -9.35 -0.40
N ARG A 25 -6.32 -8.85 -1.64
CA ARG A 25 -5.06 -8.86 -2.38
C ARG A 25 -4.00 -7.99 -1.71
N ILE A 26 -4.37 -6.79 -1.24
CA ILE A 26 -3.46 -5.92 -0.48
C ILE A 26 -2.96 -6.61 0.78
N ARG A 27 -3.85 -7.30 1.51
CA ARG A 27 -3.47 -8.06 2.70
C ARG A 27 -2.50 -9.19 2.37
N GLU A 28 -2.71 -9.91 1.27
CA GLU A 28 -1.77 -10.95 0.83
C GLU A 28 -0.41 -10.36 0.48
N LEU A 29 -0.34 -9.25 -0.24
CA LEU A 29 0.91 -8.55 -0.57
C LEU A 29 1.69 -8.12 0.69
N CYS A 30 0.97 -7.62 1.71
CA CYS A 30 1.55 -7.28 3.00
C CYS A 30 2.06 -8.52 3.75
N LYS A 31 1.32 -9.63 3.73
CA LYS A 31 1.69 -10.89 4.40
C LYS A 31 2.86 -11.60 3.71
N SER A 32 2.90 -11.58 2.38
CA SER A 32 3.95 -12.20 1.59
C SER A 32 5.25 -11.39 1.58
N GLY A 33 5.23 -10.15 2.11
CA GLY A 33 6.38 -9.25 2.14
C GLY A 33 6.67 -8.57 0.81
N GLN A 34 5.82 -8.75 -0.21
CA GLN A 34 5.95 -8.09 -1.51
C GLN A 34 5.70 -6.58 -1.42
N LEU A 35 4.80 -6.16 -0.51
CA LEU A 35 4.51 -4.76 -0.25
C LEU A 35 5.01 -4.36 1.15
N PRO A 36 5.96 -3.40 1.25
CA PRO A 36 6.42 -2.89 2.53
C PRO A 36 5.25 -2.30 3.33
N CYS A 37 5.01 -2.87 4.52
CA CYS A 37 3.94 -2.45 5.41
C CYS A 37 4.41 -2.43 6.86
N PHE A 38 3.83 -1.53 7.65
CA PHE A 38 4.07 -1.41 9.08
C PHE A 38 2.92 -2.06 9.86
N ARG A 39 3.24 -3.01 10.72
CA ARG A 39 2.25 -3.70 11.55
C ARG A 39 2.06 -2.95 12.86
N ALA A 40 0.95 -2.24 13.00
CA ALA A 40 0.50 -1.62 14.24
C ALA A 40 -0.46 -2.57 14.97
N GLY A 41 0.11 -3.54 15.70
CA GLY A 41 -0.64 -4.57 16.43
C GLY A 41 -1.44 -5.50 15.49
N LYS A 42 -2.77 -5.32 15.46
CA LYS A 42 -3.68 -6.10 14.59
C LYS A 42 -3.90 -5.46 13.22
N LYS A 43 -3.46 -4.22 13.01
CA LYS A 43 -3.64 -3.47 11.75
C LYS A 43 -2.34 -3.43 10.95
N TYR A 44 -2.49 -3.34 9.64
CA TYR A 44 -1.41 -3.02 8.71
C TYR A 44 -1.59 -1.59 8.23
N LEU A 45 -0.50 -0.84 8.25
CA LEU A 45 -0.38 0.50 7.74
C LEU A 45 0.60 0.49 6.56
N ILE A 46 0.21 1.10 5.47
CA ILE A 46 0.94 1.11 4.20
C ILE A 46 1.23 2.57 3.88
N ASN A 47 2.47 2.89 3.56
CA ASN A 47 2.80 4.24 3.11
C ASN A 47 2.18 4.47 1.72
N LYS A 48 1.43 5.56 1.55
CA LYS A 48 0.78 5.94 0.29
C LYS A 48 1.75 6.00 -0.89
N ASP A 49 2.93 6.61 -0.71
CA ASP A 49 3.92 6.79 -1.78
C ASP A 49 4.54 5.45 -2.19
N ILE A 50 4.77 4.57 -1.22
CA ILE A 50 5.26 3.20 -1.49
C ILE A 50 4.23 2.40 -2.28
N LEU A 51 2.94 2.51 -1.91
CA LEU A 51 1.88 1.82 -2.64
C LEU A 51 1.83 2.27 -4.10
N TYR A 52 1.88 3.58 -4.38
CA TYR A 52 1.93 4.08 -5.75
C TYR A 52 3.18 3.64 -6.49
N LYS A 53 4.35 3.71 -5.86
CA LYS A 53 5.59 3.26 -6.47
C LYS A 53 5.54 1.78 -6.81
N PHE A 54 5.03 0.96 -5.90
CA PHE A 54 4.84 -0.47 -6.11
C PHE A 54 3.93 -0.72 -7.32
N LEU A 55 2.77 -0.09 -7.38
CA LEU A 55 1.81 -0.28 -8.48
C LEU A 55 2.36 0.22 -9.82
N SER A 56 2.98 1.40 -9.83
CA SER A 56 3.57 1.99 -11.04
C SER A 56 4.70 1.13 -11.60
N ASN A 57 5.52 0.54 -10.72
CA ASN A 57 6.62 -0.34 -11.13
C ASN A 57 6.16 -1.72 -11.61
N ASN A 58 4.92 -2.12 -11.30
CA ASN A 58 4.27 -3.32 -11.87
C ASN A 58 3.49 -3.00 -13.16
N LEU A 59 3.24 -1.72 -13.47
CA LEU A 59 2.54 -1.27 -14.68
C LEU A 59 3.46 -1.21 -15.91
N SER A 60 4.77 -1.42 -15.76
CA SER A 60 5.66 -1.73 -16.87
C SER A 60 5.42 -3.17 -17.35
N VAL A 61 4.21 -3.40 -17.85
CA VAL A 61 3.88 -4.57 -18.65
C VAL A 61 4.53 -4.31 -20.01
N GLN A 62 5.61 -5.04 -20.29
CA GLN A 62 6.07 -5.29 -21.67
C GLN A 62 5.10 -6.25 -22.34
#